data_AF-A0A381DJA9-F1
#
_entry.id   AF-A0A381DJA9-F1
#
_cell.length_a   1.000
_cell.length_b   1.000
_cell.length_c   1.000
_cell.angle_alpha   90.00
_cell.angle_beta   90.00
_cell.angle_gamma   90.00
#
_symmetry.space_group_name_H-M   'P 1'
#
loop_
_entity.id
_entity.type
_entity.pdbx_description
1 polymer ?
#
loop_
_entity_poly.entity_id
_entity_poly.type
_entity_poly.pdbx_seq_one_letter_code
_entity_poly.pdbx_strand_id
1 'polypeptide(L)'
;MVKKFIFFVSILFLSIYAYATDVTIRFTLDTKATPLFARQINDSLESLGYSFVLIKNFQNSQNGSVLEVFLETNHPFDGTALLNELKKRNIIILDSKTSNGYYLYSLSLSKSILQTNQYEKNKLIELQRPLEDYVVDIRNSQSIEIMAKPGDNWFVNVKILDEDMNLISAQTRDKPLRSFTLPIPQNAYYIVISDAKNLENIKRGLNIYIHSR
;
A
#
# COMPACT_ATOMS: atom_id res chain seq x y z
N MET A 1 -29.54 53.22 40.00
CA MET A 1 -28.15 52.76 39.81
C MET A 1 -28.22 51.35 39.20
N VAL A 2 -28.55 51.19 37.91
CA VAL A 2 -27.66 51.17 36.72
C VAL A 2 -26.58 50.09 36.76
N LYS A 3 -26.83 48.99 36.01
CA LYS A 3 -25.95 48.11 35.18
C LYS A 3 -26.26 46.62 35.39
N LYS A 4 -26.89 45.97 34.40
CA LYS A 4 -26.33 45.27 33.22
C LYS A 4 -25.76 43.88 33.62
N PHE A 5 -26.45 42.79 33.26
CA PHE A 5 -26.24 42.00 32.04
C PHE A 5 -24.87 41.33 32.00
N ILE A 6 -24.82 39.99 31.96
CA ILE A 6 -24.13 39.18 30.93
C ILE A 6 -24.42 37.68 31.17
N PHE A 7 -25.16 37.13 30.22
CA PHE A 7 -25.08 35.80 29.60
C PHE A 7 -24.40 34.66 30.38
N PHE A 8 -25.23 33.70 30.80
CA PHE A 8 -24.85 32.35 31.19
C PHE A 8 -25.02 31.40 29.99
N VAL A 9 -24.32 31.65 28.89
CA VAL A 9 -24.19 30.68 27.79
C VAL A 9 -22.83 30.92 27.13
N SER A 10 -22.04 29.84 27.00
CA SER A 10 -20.80 29.73 26.20
C SER A 10 -19.52 29.45 27.00
N ILE A 11 -19.47 28.37 27.78
CA ILE A 11 -18.23 27.59 27.96
C ILE A 11 -18.60 26.09 28.06
N LEU A 12 -19.08 25.51 26.97
CA LEU A 12 -19.09 24.04 26.80
C LEU A 12 -19.09 23.64 25.31
N PHE A 13 -18.51 24.50 24.47
CA PHE A 13 -18.32 24.26 23.04
C PHE A 13 -16.90 24.63 22.57
N LEU A 14 -15.92 24.64 23.48
CA LEU A 14 -14.52 24.91 23.15
C LEU A 14 -13.56 23.99 23.91
N SER A 15 -13.66 22.69 23.67
CA SER A 15 -12.56 21.75 23.94
C SER A 15 -12.55 20.58 22.96
N ILE A 16 -12.96 20.82 21.72
CA ILE A 16 -12.38 20.10 20.59
C ILE A 16 -11.36 21.07 19.99
N TYR A 17 -10.31 21.37 20.76
CA TYR A 17 -9.05 21.71 20.11
C TYR A 17 -8.63 20.42 19.43
N ALA A 18 -8.82 20.35 18.11
CA ALA A 18 -8.04 19.46 17.28
C ALA A 18 -6.58 19.86 17.49
N TYR A 19 -5.92 19.24 18.47
CA TYR A 19 -4.48 19.26 18.52
C TYR A 19 -4.05 18.49 17.29
N ALA A 20 -3.65 19.20 16.24
CA ALA A 20 -2.78 18.61 15.24
C ALA A 20 -1.57 18.10 16.01
N THR A 21 -1.48 16.79 16.17
CA THR A 21 -0.35 16.16 16.84
C THR A 21 0.55 15.62 15.76
N ASP A 22 1.71 16.24 15.63
CA ASP A 22 2.80 15.73 14.83
C ASP A 22 3.28 14.40 15.44
N VAL A 23 3.26 13.34 14.64
CA VAL A 23 3.64 12.01 15.12
C VAL A 23 4.77 11.46 14.28
N THR A 24 5.88 11.17 14.94
CA THR A 24 7.02 10.50 14.31
C THR A 24 7.04 9.03 14.69
N ILE A 25 7.13 8.18 13.68
CA ILE A 25 7.17 6.72 13.82
C ILE A 25 8.47 6.23 13.20
N ARG A 26 9.22 5.41 13.95
CA ARG A 26 10.41 4.74 13.47
C ARG A 26 10.18 3.24 13.46
N PHE A 27 10.31 2.65 12.29
CA PHE A 27 10.35 1.22 12.08
C PHE A 27 11.81 0.77 11.90
N THR A 28 12.18 -0.31 12.56
CA THR A 28 13.49 -0.94 12.45
C THR A 28 13.32 -2.40 12.06
N LEU A 29 14.11 -2.85 11.09
CA LEU A 29 14.16 -4.23 10.62
C LEU A 29 15.53 -4.83 10.95
N ASP A 30 15.51 -6.13 11.25
CA ASP A 30 16.70 -6.98 11.37
C ASP A 30 17.31 -7.34 10.00
N THR A 31 16.63 -7.01 8.91
CA THR A 31 17.05 -7.29 7.54
C THR A 31 16.97 -6.06 6.63
N LYS A 32 17.37 -6.25 5.37
CA LYS A 32 17.19 -5.27 4.30
C LYS A 32 15.71 -5.04 4.03
N ALA A 33 15.27 -3.79 4.03
CA ALA A 33 13.92 -3.40 3.66
C ALA A 33 13.68 -3.68 2.17
N THR A 34 12.53 -4.28 1.89
CA THR A 34 12.06 -4.62 0.55
C THR A 34 10.93 -3.68 0.11
N PRO A 35 10.59 -3.60 -1.19
CA PRO A 35 9.41 -2.86 -1.63
C PRO A 35 8.11 -3.33 -0.96
N LEU A 36 8.01 -4.63 -0.64
CA LEU A 36 6.89 -5.18 0.14
C LEU A 36 6.73 -4.48 1.49
N PHE A 37 7.83 -4.27 2.22
CA PHE A 37 7.81 -3.58 3.50
C PHE A 37 7.23 -2.17 3.39
N ALA A 38 7.75 -1.38 2.45
CA ALA A 38 7.30 0.00 2.26
C ALA A 38 5.80 0.04 1.94
N ARG A 39 5.33 -0.88 1.08
CA ARG A 39 3.91 -1.01 0.77
C ARG A 39 3.08 -1.39 1.99
N GLN A 40 3.48 -2.40 2.76
CA GLN A 40 2.72 -2.82 3.93
C GLN A 40 2.65 -1.76 5.03
N ILE A 41 3.70 -0.95 5.21
CA ILE A 41 3.65 0.22 6.11
C ILE A 41 2.62 1.23 5.60
N ASN A 42 2.67 1.56 4.31
CA ASN A 42 1.70 2.47 3.70
C ASN A 42 0.26 1.97 3.86
N ASP A 43 -0.02 0.73 3.45
CA ASP A 43 -1.34 0.11 3.53
C ASP A 43 -1.85 -0.02 4.99
N SER A 44 -0.96 -0.10 5.98
CA SER A 44 -1.33 -0.15 7.41
C SER A 44 -1.63 1.23 7.99
N LEU A 45 -1.01 2.28 7.45
CA LEU A 45 -1.28 3.66 7.85
C LEU A 45 -2.57 4.16 7.16
N GLU A 46 -2.74 3.86 5.87
CA GLU A 46 -3.94 4.20 5.12
C GLU A 46 -5.20 3.53 5.68
N SER A 47 -5.11 2.27 6.14
CA SER A 47 -6.25 1.57 6.77
C SER A 47 -6.71 2.21 8.08
N LEU A 48 -5.86 3.03 8.71
CA LEU A 48 -6.17 3.84 9.88
C LEU A 48 -6.59 5.27 9.53
N GLY A 49 -6.66 5.62 8.23
CA GLY A 49 -7.03 6.94 7.75
C GLY A 49 -5.87 7.91 7.61
N TYR A 50 -4.61 7.47 7.72
CA TYR A 50 -3.43 8.32 7.51
C TYR A 50 -3.02 8.29 6.03
N SER A 51 -3.47 9.28 5.25
CA SER A 51 -3.19 9.38 3.81
C SER A 51 -1.96 10.23 3.46
N PHE A 52 -1.42 11.00 4.41
CA PHE A 52 -0.26 11.86 4.20
C PHE A 52 0.88 11.45 5.13
N VAL A 53 1.75 10.59 4.61
CA VAL A 53 2.91 10.05 5.33
C VAL A 53 4.18 10.63 4.71
N LEU A 54 4.94 11.42 5.47
CA LEU A 54 6.21 11.99 5.02
C LEU A 54 7.38 11.12 5.49
N ILE A 55 8.21 10.65 4.56
CA ILE A 55 9.45 9.93 4.91
C ILE A 55 10.48 10.94 5.42
N LYS A 56 10.91 10.80 6.67
CA LYS A 56 11.96 11.64 7.30
C LYS A 56 13.35 11.05 7.14
N ASN A 57 13.46 9.74 7.25
CA ASN A 57 14.73 9.03 7.12
C ASN A 57 14.49 7.63 6.55
N PHE A 58 15.37 7.20 5.66
CA PHE A 58 15.40 5.82 5.19
C PHE A 58 16.84 5.35 5.06
N GLN A 59 17.18 4.34 5.85
CA GLN A 59 18.47 3.66 5.81
C GLN A 59 18.22 2.20 5.51
N ASN A 60 18.85 1.69 4.47
CA ASN A 60 18.63 0.33 4.01
C ASN A 60 19.98 -0.36 3.81
N SER A 61 20.29 -1.31 4.69
CA SER A 61 21.53 -2.07 4.67
C SER A 61 21.24 -3.57 4.69
N GLN A 62 22.22 -4.40 4.34
CA GLN A 62 22.03 -5.86 4.39
C GLN A 62 21.73 -6.37 5.81
N ASN A 63 22.25 -5.70 6.85
CA ASN A 63 22.18 -6.14 8.23
C ASN A 63 21.09 -5.41 9.04
N GLY A 64 20.18 -4.74 8.36
CA GLY A 64 19.09 -4.02 9.00
C GLY A 64 18.74 -2.73 8.30
N SER A 65 17.51 -2.28 8.55
CA SER A 65 16.94 -1.10 7.91
C SER A 65 16.18 -0.25 8.90
N VAL A 66 16.16 1.05 8.66
CA VAL A 66 15.42 2.03 9.45
C VAL A 66 14.57 2.85 8.50
N LEU A 67 13.26 2.88 8.76
CA LEU A 67 12.32 3.79 8.11
C LEU A 67 11.72 4.69 9.19
N GLU A 68 11.91 6.00 9.04
CA GLU A 68 11.26 6.99 9.89
C GLU A 68 10.25 7.76 9.05
N VAL A 69 9.02 7.77 9.52
CA VAL A 69 7.91 8.50 8.91
C VAL A 69 7.34 9.51 9.88
N PHE A 70 6.75 10.54 9.32
CA PHE A 70 6.08 11.61 10.02
C PHE A 70 4.66 11.72 9.50
N LEU A 71 3.71 11.78 10.44
CA LEU A 71 2.30 11.91 10.18
C LEU A 71 1.84 13.30 10.61
N GLU A 72 1.23 14.02 9.69
CA GLU A 72 0.43 15.20 9.99
C GLU A 72 -1.01 14.72 10.21
N THR A 73 -1.45 14.71 11.47
CA THR A 73 -2.78 14.18 11.82
C THR A 73 -3.54 15.14 12.73
N ASN A 74 -4.83 15.32 12.44
CA ASN A 74 -5.77 16.09 13.26
C ASN A 74 -6.45 15.23 14.33
N HIS A 75 -6.07 13.95 14.43
CA HIS A 75 -6.56 12.99 15.41
C HIS A 75 -5.41 12.32 16.14
N PRO A 76 -5.60 11.93 17.42
CA PRO A 76 -4.58 11.22 18.18
C PRO A 76 -4.12 9.95 17.45
N PHE A 77 -2.81 9.74 17.39
CA PHE A 77 -2.28 8.50 16.85
C PHE A 77 -2.44 7.35 17.83
N ASP A 78 -3.02 6.24 17.36
CA ASP A 78 -3.16 5.01 18.13
C ASP A 78 -2.09 3.99 17.69
N GLY A 79 -1.03 3.88 18.47
CA GLY A 79 0.05 2.92 18.22
C GLY A 79 -0.42 1.46 18.32
N THR A 80 -1.42 1.16 19.14
CA THR A 80 -1.96 -0.20 19.26
C THR A 80 -2.75 -0.58 18.01
N ALA A 81 -3.52 0.36 17.46
CA ALA A 81 -4.21 0.17 16.20
C ALA A 81 -3.23 -0.14 15.06
N LEU A 82 -2.11 0.61 14.96
CA LEU A 82 -1.07 0.33 13.97
C LEU A 82 -0.46 -1.05 14.14
N LEU A 83 -0.11 -1.47 15.37
CA LEU A 83 0.42 -2.80 15.62
C LEU A 83 -0.54 -3.91 15.17
N ASN A 84 -1.85 -3.70 15.31
CA ASN A 84 -2.85 -4.65 14.85
C ASN A 84 -2.92 -4.71 13.31
N GLU A 85 -2.86 -3.56 12.63
CA GLU A 85 -2.80 -3.52 11.16
C GLU A 85 -1.54 -4.21 10.62
N LEU A 86 -0.38 -3.98 11.23
CA LEU A 86 0.87 -4.67 10.84
C LEU A 86 0.74 -6.20 11.02
N LYS A 87 0.17 -6.66 12.13
CA LYS A 87 -0.06 -8.10 12.40
C LYS A 87 -1.00 -8.74 11.39
N LYS A 88 -2.05 -8.04 10.95
CA LYS A 88 -2.95 -8.54 9.89
C LYS A 88 -2.17 -8.86 8.61
N ARG A 89 -1.07 -8.16 8.35
CA ARG A 89 -0.17 -8.35 7.20
C ARG A 89 0.97 -9.35 7.46
N ASN A 90 0.87 -10.14 8.53
CA ASN A 90 1.87 -11.11 8.97
C ASN A 90 3.25 -10.51 9.28
N ILE A 91 3.30 -9.21 9.62
CA ILE A 91 4.52 -8.60 10.15
C ILE A 91 4.65 -8.99 11.63
N ILE A 92 5.82 -9.50 12.00
CA ILE A 92 6.12 -9.90 13.38
C ILE A 92 6.63 -8.67 14.13
N ILE A 93 6.02 -8.36 15.27
CA ILE A 93 6.47 -7.29 16.17
C ILE A 93 7.48 -7.90 17.15
N LEU A 94 8.75 -7.48 17.07
CA LEU A 94 9.82 -7.91 17.95
C LEU A 94 9.86 -7.07 19.23
N ASP A 95 9.67 -5.75 19.09
CA ASP A 95 9.63 -4.79 20.20
C ASP A 95 8.76 -3.59 19.81
N SER A 96 8.14 -2.96 20.80
CA SER A 96 7.35 -1.74 20.64
C SER A 96 7.49 -0.84 21.85
N LYS A 97 7.92 0.40 21.64
CA LYS A 97 8.08 1.38 22.72
C LYS A 97 7.72 2.79 22.24
N THR A 98 7.27 3.61 23.18
CA THR A 98 7.08 5.04 22.98
C THR A 98 8.14 5.77 23.81
N SER A 99 8.90 6.66 23.17
CA SER A 99 9.96 7.42 23.85
C SER A 99 10.15 8.78 23.21
N ASN A 100 10.18 9.85 24.02
CA ASN A 100 10.41 11.23 23.58
C ASN A 100 9.51 11.69 22.42
N GLY A 101 8.24 11.27 22.40
CA GLY A 101 7.30 11.59 21.33
C GLY A 101 7.44 10.73 20.06
N TYR A 102 8.32 9.73 20.06
CA TYR A 102 8.46 8.76 18.98
C TYR A 102 7.75 7.45 19.31
N TYR A 103 7.11 6.88 18.30
CA TYR A 103 6.70 5.49 18.29
C TYR A 103 7.79 4.66 17.62
N LEU A 104 8.39 3.73 18.36
CA LEU A 104 9.53 2.96 17.94
C LEU A 104 9.12 1.49 17.86
N TYR A 105 9.21 0.91 16.66
CA TYR A 105 8.81 -0.47 16.38
C TYR A 105 9.97 -1.25 15.79
N SER A 106 10.33 -2.36 16.42
CA SER A 106 11.24 -3.35 15.86
C SER A 106 10.41 -4.48 15.25
N LEU A 107 10.64 -4.79 13.98
CA LEU A 107 9.80 -5.68 13.19
C LEU A 107 10.64 -6.75 12.49
N SER A 108 10.01 -7.89 12.21
CA SER A 108 10.56 -8.93 11.31
C SER A 108 9.56 -9.25 10.20
N LEU A 109 10.08 -9.37 8.98
CA LEU A 109 9.31 -9.63 7.75
C LEU A 109 9.29 -11.11 7.35
N SER A 110 9.87 -12.00 8.17
CA SER A 110 10.08 -13.42 7.86
C SER A 110 8.81 -14.22 7.52
N LYS A 111 7.61 -13.68 7.78
CA LYS A 111 6.31 -14.28 7.42
C LYS A 111 5.41 -13.34 6.62
N SER A 112 5.92 -12.16 6.25
CA SER A 112 5.12 -11.14 5.60
C SER A 112 4.83 -11.52 4.16
N ILE A 113 3.58 -11.36 3.72
CA ILE A 113 3.16 -11.52 2.33
C ILE A 113 2.21 -10.38 1.98
N LEU A 114 2.16 -9.97 0.73
CA LEU A 114 1.16 -9.00 0.30
C LEU A 114 -0.20 -9.67 0.27
N GLN A 115 -1.18 -9.08 0.94
CA GLN A 115 -2.56 -9.50 0.80
C GLN A 115 -3.10 -8.95 -0.51
N THR A 116 -3.43 -9.84 -1.43
CA THR A 116 -4.03 -9.50 -2.72
C THR A 116 -5.33 -10.27 -2.91
N ASN A 117 -6.20 -9.75 -3.78
CA ASN A 117 -7.34 -10.52 -4.25
C ASN A 117 -6.83 -11.81 -4.91
N GLN A 118 -7.35 -12.94 -4.43
CA GLN A 118 -7.06 -14.24 -5.01
C GLN A 118 -8.03 -14.46 -6.17
N TYR A 119 -7.47 -14.73 -7.36
CA TYR A 119 -8.28 -14.97 -8.56
C TYR A 119 -8.17 -16.43 -9.00
N GLU A 120 -9.30 -16.97 -9.46
CA GLU A 120 -9.38 -18.35 -9.94
C GLU A 120 -8.64 -18.50 -11.27
N LYS A 121 -7.68 -19.43 -11.34
CA LYS A 121 -6.92 -19.71 -12.56
C LYS A 121 -7.78 -20.42 -13.61
N ASN A 122 -7.34 -20.35 -14.86
CA ASN A 122 -7.99 -20.94 -16.04
C ASN A 122 -9.42 -20.43 -16.27
N LYS A 123 -9.69 -19.20 -15.84
CA LYS A 123 -10.98 -18.54 -15.99
C LYS A 123 -10.78 -17.09 -16.39
N LEU A 124 -11.72 -16.57 -17.18
CA LEU A 124 -11.79 -15.16 -17.49
C LEU A 124 -12.27 -14.40 -16.24
N ILE A 125 -11.45 -13.47 -15.77
CA ILE A 125 -11.71 -12.63 -14.60
C ILE A 125 -11.87 -11.20 -15.08
N GLU A 126 -12.89 -10.53 -14.57
CA GLU A 126 -13.11 -9.12 -14.79
C GLU A 126 -12.50 -8.30 -13.65
N LEU A 127 -11.55 -7.43 -13.99
CA LEU A 127 -11.04 -6.39 -13.12
C LEU A 127 -11.92 -5.14 -13.24
N GLN A 128 -12.30 -4.59 -12.09
CA GLN A 128 -13.13 -3.38 -11.99
C GLN A 128 -12.34 -2.13 -12.36
N ARG A 129 -13.02 -0.99 -12.52
CA ARG A 129 -12.35 0.30 -12.75
C ARG A 129 -11.23 0.51 -11.72
N PRO A 130 -10.00 0.82 -12.15
CA PRO A 130 -8.89 1.01 -11.23
C PRO A 130 -8.97 2.40 -10.59
N LEU A 131 -8.78 2.46 -9.28
CA LEU A 131 -8.39 3.68 -8.56
C LEU A 131 -6.86 3.74 -8.40
N GLU A 132 -6.21 2.58 -8.47
CA GLU A 132 -4.78 2.35 -8.38
C GLU A 132 -4.38 1.22 -9.34
N ASP A 133 -3.08 0.99 -9.49
CA ASP A 133 -2.54 -0.13 -10.26
C ASP A 133 -3.06 -1.46 -9.73
N TYR A 134 -3.46 -2.39 -10.61
CA TYR A 134 -3.85 -3.72 -10.16
C TYR A 134 -2.64 -4.49 -9.67
N VAL A 135 -2.78 -5.17 -8.54
CA VAL A 135 -1.78 -6.15 -8.07
C VAL A 135 -2.44 -7.51 -7.98
N VAL A 136 -1.91 -8.45 -8.74
CA VAL A 136 -2.49 -9.78 -8.92
C VAL A 136 -1.47 -10.84 -8.49
N ASP A 137 -1.93 -11.81 -7.70
CA ASP A 137 -1.15 -13.01 -7.38
C ASP A 137 -1.05 -13.92 -8.61
N ILE A 138 0.18 -14.23 -9.01
CA ILE A 138 0.47 -15.07 -10.18
C ILE A 138 1.34 -16.28 -9.83
N ARG A 139 1.52 -16.60 -8.54
CA ARG A 139 2.31 -17.75 -8.10
C ARG A 139 1.84 -19.02 -8.78
N ASN A 140 2.76 -19.91 -9.16
CA ASN A 140 2.44 -21.20 -9.78
C ASN A 140 1.59 -21.09 -11.06
N SER A 141 1.87 -20.09 -11.90
CA SER A 141 1.16 -19.87 -13.17
C SER A 141 2.14 -19.97 -14.35
N GLN A 142 1.64 -20.34 -15.53
CA GLN A 142 2.45 -20.48 -16.74
C GLN A 142 2.53 -19.17 -17.52
N SER A 143 1.40 -18.49 -17.67
CA SER A 143 1.26 -17.24 -18.42
C SER A 143 0.02 -16.50 -17.96
N ILE A 144 -0.06 -15.22 -18.31
CA ILE A 144 -1.26 -14.40 -18.13
C ILE A 144 -1.56 -13.67 -19.43
N GLU A 145 -2.83 -13.66 -19.80
CA GLU A 145 -3.38 -12.81 -20.84
C GLU A 145 -4.15 -11.66 -20.18
N ILE A 146 -3.90 -10.43 -20.63
CA ILE A 146 -4.53 -9.22 -20.13
C ILE A 146 -5.21 -8.53 -21.32
N MET A 147 -6.50 -8.23 -21.18
CA MET A 147 -7.33 -7.71 -22.26
C MET A 147 -7.99 -6.39 -21.87
N ALA A 148 -7.89 -5.40 -22.75
CA ALA A 148 -8.59 -4.14 -22.62
C ALA A 148 -10.07 -4.30 -22.98
N LYS A 149 -10.97 -3.67 -22.21
CA LYS A 149 -12.40 -3.66 -22.54
C LYS A 149 -12.68 -2.82 -23.80
N PRO A 150 -13.79 -3.09 -24.52
CA PRO A 150 -14.19 -2.27 -25.66
C PRO A 150 -14.30 -0.78 -25.29
N GLY A 151 -13.71 0.08 -26.11
CA GLY A 151 -13.71 1.53 -25.91
C GLY A 151 -12.64 2.07 -24.95
N ASP A 152 -11.81 1.20 -24.36
CA ASP A 152 -10.59 1.60 -23.63
C ASP A 152 -9.38 1.55 -24.55
N ASN A 153 -8.35 2.36 -24.25
CA ASN A 153 -7.13 2.49 -25.03
C ASN A 153 -5.92 2.15 -24.17
N TRP A 154 -5.83 0.88 -23.75
CA TRP A 154 -4.81 0.45 -22.81
C TRP A 154 -3.40 0.51 -23.42
N PHE A 155 -2.54 1.35 -22.85
CA PHE A 155 -1.11 1.37 -23.11
C PHE A 155 -0.43 0.48 -22.09
N VAL A 156 0.08 -0.68 -22.52
CA VAL A 156 0.62 -1.69 -21.61
C VAL A 156 1.70 -1.10 -20.72
N ASN A 157 1.52 -1.24 -19.40
CA ASN A 157 2.56 -1.09 -18.39
C ASN A 157 2.39 -2.22 -17.38
N VAL A 158 3.27 -3.21 -17.47
CA VAL A 158 3.16 -4.45 -16.69
C VAL A 158 4.50 -4.75 -16.05
N LYS A 159 4.49 -5.08 -14.76
CA LYS A 159 5.68 -5.43 -13.98
C LYS A 159 5.48 -6.78 -13.30
N ILE A 160 6.41 -7.70 -13.46
CA ILE A 160 6.44 -8.97 -12.72
C ILE A 160 7.41 -8.81 -11.56
N LEU A 161 6.96 -9.21 -10.37
CA LEU A 161 7.69 -9.05 -9.11
C LEU A 161 7.87 -10.40 -8.39
N ASP A 162 8.93 -10.52 -7.60
CA ASP A 162 9.16 -11.63 -6.69
C ASP A 162 8.34 -11.49 -5.38
N GLU A 163 8.55 -12.39 -4.42
CA GLU A 163 7.81 -12.45 -3.15
C GLU A 163 7.98 -11.20 -2.28
N ASP A 164 9.13 -10.55 -2.39
CA ASP A 164 9.51 -9.33 -1.70
C ASP A 164 9.14 -8.06 -2.48
N MET A 165 8.40 -8.23 -3.59
CA MET A 165 8.03 -7.19 -4.55
C MET A 165 9.23 -6.56 -5.28
N ASN A 166 10.39 -7.22 -5.34
CA ASN A 166 11.48 -6.78 -6.21
C ASN A 166 11.13 -7.05 -7.67
N LEU A 167 11.56 -6.14 -8.55
CA LEU A 167 11.29 -6.24 -9.97
C LEU A 167 12.04 -7.41 -10.62
N ILE A 168 11.31 -8.35 -11.21
CA ILE A 168 11.86 -9.40 -12.07
C ILE A 168 11.91 -8.93 -13.52
N SER A 169 10.81 -8.36 -14.02
CA SER A 169 10.75 -7.82 -15.37
C SER A 169 9.68 -6.75 -15.52
N ALA A 170 9.84 -5.86 -16.50
CA ALA A 170 8.86 -4.86 -16.87
C ALA A 170 8.65 -4.85 -18.38
N GLN A 171 7.41 -4.60 -18.81
CA GLN A 171 7.03 -4.45 -20.20
C GLN A 171 6.15 -3.21 -20.36
N THR A 172 6.54 -2.34 -21.28
CA THR A 172 5.79 -1.13 -21.62
C THR A 172 5.57 -1.05 -23.12
N ARG A 173 4.40 -0.53 -23.55
CA ARG A 173 4.11 -0.27 -24.97
C ARG A 173 3.60 1.16 -25.14
N ASP A 174 4.11 1.82 -26.18
CA ASP A 174 3.79 3.20 -26.57
C ASP A 174 2.49 3.31 -27.38
N LYS A 175 2.06 2.19 -27.97
CA LYS A 175 0.81 2.02 -28.72
C LYS A 175 -0.24 1.25 -27.92
N PRO A 176 -1.53 1.59 -28.08
CA PRO A 176 -2.59 0.90 -27.36
C PRO A 176 -2.77 -0.53 -27.87
N LEU A 177 -2.97 -1.48 -26.97
CA LEU A 177 -3.20 -2.89 -27.28
C LEU A 177 -4.55 -3.36 -26.73
N ARG A 178 -5.21 -4.26 -27.47
CA ARG A 178 -6.46 -4.91 -27.04
C ARG A 178 -6.22 -6.12 -26.16
N SER A 179 -5.13 -6.86 -26.41
CA SER A 179 -4.69 -7.97 -25.60
C SER A 179 -3.16 -7.96 -25.52
N PHE A 180 -2.62 -8.43 -24.40
CA PHE A 180 -1.21 -8.62 -24.16
C PHE A 180 -1.00 -9.89 -23.33
N THR A 181 -0.25 -10.84 -23.88
CA THR A 181 0.08 -12.11 -23.22
C THR A 181 1.56 -12.12 -22.87
N LEU A 182 1.88 -12.59 -21.67
CA LEU A 182 3.27 -12.77 -21.24
C LEU A 182 3.45 -14.07 -20.45
N PRO A 183 4.59 -14.76 -20.63
CA PRO A 183 4.96 -15.92 -19.82
C PRO A 183 5.32 -15.49 -18.39
N ILE A 184 5.08 -16.38 -17.43
CA ILE A 184 5.36 -16.14 -16.01
C ILE A 184 6.59 -16.95 -15.59
N PRO A 185 7.66 -16.32 -15.09
CA PRO A 185 8.84 -17.02 -14.62
C PRO A 185 8.58 -17.74 -13.29
N GLN A 186 9.39 -18.75 -12.95
CA GLN A 186 9.16 -19.61 -11.77
C GLN A 186 9.17 -18.87 -10.44
N ASN A 187 9.98 -17.82 -10.32
CA ASN A 187 10.12 -17.02 -9.09
C ASN A 187 9.14 -15.83 -9.02
N ALA A 188 8.17 -15.73 -9.92
CA ALA A 188 7.18 -14.66 -9.90
C ALA A 188 6.11 -14.90 -8.85
N TYR A 189 5.82 -13.87 -8.07
CA TYR A 189 4.74 -13.86 -7.08
C TYR A 189 3.63 -12.93 -7.47
N TYR A 190 3.98 -11.71 -7.90
CA TYR A 190 2.99 -10.68 -8.22
C TYR A 190 3.19 -10.15 -9.63
N ILE A 191 2.07 -9.72 -10.23
CA ILE A 191 2.08 -8.87 -11.42
C ILE A 191 1.35 -7.58 -11.09
N VAL A 192 2.01 -6.46 -11.41
CA VAL A 192 1.40 -5.13 -11.36
C VAL A 192 0.99 -4.76 -12.78
N ILE A 193 -0.28 -4.42 -12.96
CA ILE A 193 -0.88 -4.08 -14.25
C ILE A 193 -1.39 -2.64 -14.17
N SER A 194 -0.92 -1.77 -15.05
CA SER A 194 -1.40 -0.39 -15.16
C SER A 194 -1.39 0.11 -16.58
N ASP A 195 -1.67 1.39 -16.76
CA ASP A 195 -1.58 2.08 -18.04
C ASP A 195 -0.33 2.96 -18.08
N ALA A 196 0.44 2.88 -19.17
CA ALA A 196 1.69 3.63 -19.33
C ALA A 196 1.50 5.15 -19.41
N LYS A 197 0.26 5.62 -19.64
CA LYS A 197 -0.05 7.05 -19.76
C LYS A 197 -0.94 7.53 -18.63
N ASN A 198 -2.09 6.89 -18.43
CA ASN A 198 -3.09 7.29 -17.44
C ASN A 198 -4.11 6.17 -17.19
N LEU A 199 -4.45 5.89 -15.93
CA LEU A 199 -5.47 4.90 -15.55
C LEU A 199 -6.86 5.20 -16.16
N GLU A 200 -7.17 6.45 -16.51
CA GLU A 200 -8.41 6.80 -17.21
C GLU A 200 -8.53 6.16 -18.60
N ASN A 201 -7.42 5.72 -19.21
CA ASN A 201 -7.45 4.96 -20.46
C ASN A 201 -8.05 3.56 -20.30
N ILE A 202 -8.11 3.04 -19.07
CA ILE A 202 -8.66 1.75 -18.67
C ILE A 202 -9.82 1.91 -17.67
N LYS A 203 -10.57 3.02 -17.77
CA LYS A 203 -11.66 3.38 -16.85
C LYS A 203 -12.80 2.38 -16.76
N ARG A 204 -12.92 1.44 -17.71
CA ARG A 204 -13.92 0.36 -17.64
C ARG A 204 -13.37 -0.88 -16.94
N GLY A 205 -12.08 -0.89 -16.64
CA GLY A 205 -11.35 -2.03 -16.11
C GLY A 205 -10.69 -2.88 -17.19
N LEU A 206 -10.10 -3.99 -16.79
CA LEU A 206 -9.44 -4.96 -17.68
C LEU A 206 -10.05 -6.34 -17.48
N ASN A 207 -9.81 -7.26 -18.41
CA ASN A 207 -10.02 -8.69 -18.17
C ASN A 207 -8.67 -9.38 -18.08
N ILE A 208 -8.55 -10.39 -17.23
CA ILE A 208 -7.37 -11.25 -17.15
C ILE A 208 -7.75 -12.72 -17.30
N TYR A 209 -6.84 -13.50 -17.87
CA TYR A 209 -6.89 -14.96 -17.88
C TYR A 209 -5.53 -15.49 -17.43
N ILE A 210 -5.50 -16.17 -16.28
CA ILE A 210 -4.27 -16.71 -15.69
C ILE A 210 -4.20 -18.20 -16.01
N HIS A 211 -3.23 -18.61 -16.80
CA HIS A 211 -3.01 -20.03 -17.11
C HIS A 211 -2.28 -20.70 -15.94
N SER A 212 -2.86 -21.79 -15.41
CA SER A 212 -2.15 -22.63 -14.46
C SER A 212 -0.92 -23.27 -15.13
N ARG A 213 0.05 -23.62 -14.29
CA ARG A 213 1.21 -24.40 -14.71
C ARG A 213 0.86 -25.87 -14.94
#